data_AF-A0A2S0WH37-F1
#
_entry.id   AF-A0A2S0WH37-F1
#
_cell.length_a   1.000
_cell.length_b   1.000
_cell.length_c   1.000
_cell.angle_alpha   90.00
_cell.angle_beta   90.00
_cell.angle_gamma   90.00
#
_symmetry.space_group_name_H-M   'P 1'
#
loop_
_entity.id
_entity.type
_entity.pdbx_description
1 polymer ?
#
loop_
_entity_poly.entity_id
_entity_poly.type
_entity_poly.pdbx_seq_one_letter_code
_entity_poly.pdbx_strand_id
1 'polypeptide(L)' 'MTVPAMQRLTPEQAERELAQLEASVDGGIQRFEQRAYRYELSPRERGVWERISELRWLLGRE' A
#
# COMPACT_ATOMS: atom_id res chain seq x y z
N MET A 1 5.95 -9.23 -29.25
CA MET A 1 5.96 -9.31 -27.78
C MET A 1 5.56 -7.95 -27.24
N THR A 2 4.30 -7.79 -26.85
CA THR A 2 3.77 -6.55 -26.28
C THR A 2 4.25 -6.46 -24.83
N VAL A 3 5.24 -5.60 -24.59
CA VAL A 3 5.57 -5.13 -23.24
C VAL A 3 4.28 -4.55 -22.64
N PRO A 4 3.75 -5.10 -21.53
CA PRO A 4 2.59 -4.49 -20.89
C PRO A 4 3.04 -3.09 -20.48
N ALA A 5 2.26 -2.08 -20.87
CA ALA A 5 2.47 -0.72 -20.44
C ALA A 5 2.47 -0.72 -18.91
N MET A 6 3.64 -0.71 -18.30
CA MET A 6 3.84 -0.20 -16.94
C MET A 6 3.35 1.24 -17.01
N GLN A 7 2.05 1.45 -16.79
CA GLN A 7 1.53 2.76 -16.46
C GLN A 7 2.33 3.16 -15.23
N ARG A 8 3.32 4.04 -15.43
CA ARG A 8 4.01 4.70 -14.34
C ARG A 8 2.90 5.40 -13.57
N LEU A 9 2.54 4.86 -12.41
CA LEU A 9 1.68 5.56 -11.47
C LEU A 9 2.27 6.95 -11.30
N THR A 10 1.49 7.97 -11.66
CA THR A 10 1.92 9.33 -11.36
C THR A 10 1.94 9.49 -9.84
N PRO A 11 2.79 10.39 -9.29
CA PRO A 11 2.80 10.64 -7.85
C PRO A 11 1.41 10.95 -7.29
N GLU A 12 0.59 11.71 -8.02
CA GLU A 12 -0.79 12.01 -7.63
C GLU A 12 -1.69 10.76 -7.58
N GLN A 13 -1.52 9.83 -8.52
CA GLN A 13 -2.27 8.57 -8.50
C GLN A 13 -1.81 7.69 -7.34
N ALA A 14 -0.51 7.62 -7.08
CA ALA A 14 0.05 6.88 -5.95
C ALA A 14 -0.44 7.44 -4.61
N GLU A 15 -0.52 8.77 -4.46
CA GLU A 15 -1.07 9.41 -3.25
C GLU A 15 -2.54 9.07 -3.04
N ARG A 16 -3.36 9.11 -4.11
CA ARG A 16 -4.78 8.76 -4.03
C ARG A 16 -4.97 7.29 -3.66
N GLU A 17 -4.21 6.40 -4.29
CA GLU A 17 -4.27 4.97 -4.01
C GLU A 17 -3.83 4.68 -2.57
N LEU A 18 -2.74 5.30 -2.12
CA LEU A 18 -2.25 5.17 -0.74
C LEU A 18 -3.33 5.62 0.25
N ALA A 19 -3.92 6.79 0.05
CA ALA A 19 -4.97 7.31 0.92
C ALA A 19 -6.21 6.40 0.96
N GLN A 20 -6.59 5.80 -0.18
CA GLN A 20 -7.70 4.83 -0.22
C GLN A 20 -7.37 3.55 0.54
N LEU A 21 -6.15 3.03 0.40
CA LEU A 21 -5.72 1.83 1.11
C LEU A 21 -5.63 2.07 2.62
N GLU A 22 -5.06 3.20 3.04
CA GLU A 22 -4.98 3.60 4.45
C GLU A 22 -6.36 3.87 5.08
N ALA A 23 -7.34 4.31 4.29
CA ALA A 23 -8.73 4.45 4.74
C ALA A 23 -9.51 3.13 4.74
N SER A 24 -9.13 2.17 3.88
CA SER A 24 -9.77 0.86 3.75
C SER A 24 -9.35 -0.13 4.84
N VAL A 25 -8.24 0.10 5.54
CA VAL A 25 -7.78 -0.82 6.58
C VAL A 25 -8.63 -0.71 7.86
N ASP A 26 -9.13 -1.84 8.30
CA ASP A 26 -10.00 -1.92 9.48
C ASP A 26 -9.22 -1.55 10.75
N GLY A 27 -9.81 -0.66 11.56
CA GLY A 27 -9.17 -0.14 12.77
C GLY A 27 -8.10 0.94 12.52
N GLY A 28 -7.94 1.39 11.27
CA GLY A 28 -7.03 2.46 10.87
C GLY A 28 -5.57 2.01 10.69
N ILE A 29 -4.81 2.81 9.93
CA ILE A 29 -3.45 2.46 9.50
C ILE A 29 -2.50 2.16 10.67
N GLN A 30 -2.61 2.86 11.80
CA GLN A 30 -1.75 2.60 12.97
C GLN A 30 -1.96 1.21 13.59
N ARG A 31 -3.22 0.75 13.71
CA ARG A 31 -3.48 -0.60 14.23
C ARG A 31 -3.08 -1.67 13.22
N PHE A 32 -3.31 -1.38 11.94
CA PHE A 32 -2.88 -2.23 10.86
C PHE A 32 -1.36 -2.42 10.82
N GLU A 33 -0.60 -1.34 10.96
CA GLU A 33 0.86 -1.35 11.08
C GLU A 33 1.33 -2.17 12.28
N GLN A 34 0.75 -1.98 13.45
CA GLN A 34 1.09 -2.79 14.64
C GLN A 34 0.88 -4.28 14.39
N ARG A 35 -0.22 -4.65 13.72
CA ARG A 35 -0.50 -6.05 13.33
C ARG A 35 0.49 -6.54 12.27
N ALA A 36 0.91 -5.67 11.33
CA ALA A 36 1.95 -5.97 10.36
C ALA A 36 3.28 -6.34 11.05
N TYR A 37 3.72 -5.50 12.00
CA TYR A 37 4.94 -5.74 12.77
C TYR A 37 4.86 -6.99 13.67
N ARG A 38 3.66 -7.38 14.09
CA ARG A 38 3.42 -8.60 14.87
C ARG A 38 3.18 -9.84 14.02
N TYR A 39 3.24 -9.73 12.68
CA TYR A 39 2.92 -10.80 11.73
C TYR A 39 1.48 -11.33 11.84
N GLU A 40 0.55 -10.51 12.35
CA GLU A 40 -0.87 -10.84 12.58
C GLU A 40 -1.77 -10.48 11.38
N LEU A 41 -1.17 -10.16 10.24
CA LEU A 41 -1.91 -9.89 9.00
C LEU A 41 -2.26 -11.20 8.28
N SER A 42 -3.53 -11.30 7.88
CA SER A 42 -3.99 -12.34 6.97
C SER A 42 -3.29 -12.24 5.60
N PRO A 43 -3.27 -13.30 4.78
CA PRO A 43 -2.64 -13.25 3.45
C PRO A 43 -3.15 -12.10 2.56
N ARG A 44 -4.45 -11.77 2.66
CA ARG A 44 -5.04 -10.65 1.93
C ARG A 44 -4.53 -9.31 2.44
N GLU A 45 -4.44 -9.15 3.75
CA GLU A 45 -3.93 -7.93 4.37
C GLU A 45 -2.44 -7.74 4.12
N ARG A 46 -1.64 -8.82 4.04
CA ARG A 46 -0.23 -8.70 3.64
C ARG A 46 -0.08 -8.08 2.25
N GLY A 47 -0.92 -8.48 1.29
CA GLY A 47 -0.92 -7.85 -0.03
C GLY A 47 -1.23 -6.34 0.03
N VAL A 48 -2.15 -5.93 0.91
CA VAL A 48 -2.43 -4.51 1.16
C VAL A 48 -1.24 -3.81 1.80
N TRP A 49 -0.58 -4.44 2.77
CA TRP A 49 0.60 -3.91 3.43
C TRP A 49 1.80 -3.74 2.48
N GLU A 50 2.07 -4.74 1.64
CA GLU A 50 3.09 -4.68 0.60
C GLU A 50 2.79 -3.54 -0.39
N ARG A 51 1.53 -3.39 -0.79
CA ARG A 51 1.10 -2.32 -1.70
C ARG A 51 1.27 -0.93 -1.08
N ILE A 52 0.86 -0.75 0.17
CA ILE A 52 1.06 0.49 0.93
C ILE A 52 2.55 0.82 1.02
N SER A 53 3.39 -0.18 1.30
CA SER A 53 4.85 -0.01 1.40
C SER A 53 5.46 0.40 0.06
N GLU A 54 5.03 -0.21 -1.05
CA GLU A 54 5.45 0.14 -2.40
C GLU A 54 5.07 1.59 -2.75
N LEU A 55 3.83 2.00 -2.46
CA LEU A 55 3.36 3.35 -2.73
C LEU A 55 4.09 4.39 -1.88
N ARG A 56 4.37 4.09 -0.60
CA ARG A 56 5.18 4.94 0.27
C ARG A 56 6.60 5.11 -0.25
N TRP A 57 7.23 4.03 -0.70
CA TRP A 57 8.54 4.06 -1.33
C TRP A 57 8.54 4.90 -2.62
N LEU A 58 7.55 4.71 -3.49
CA LEU A 58 7.38 5.51 -4.73
C LEU A 58 7.20 7.01 -4.45
N LEU A 59 6.62 7.36 -3.30
CA LEU A 59 6.39 8.74 -2.87
C LEU A 59 7.52 9.32 -2.00
N GLY A 60 8.54 8.53 -1.65
CA GLY A 60 9.63 8.96 -0.76
C GLY A 60 9.17 9.23 0.68
N ARG A 61 8.15 8.52 1.15
CA ARG A 61 7.58 8.64 2.51
C ARG A 61 7.96 7.39 3.33
N GLU A 62 9.23 7.28 3.72
CA GLU A 62 9.72 6.26 4.68
C GLU A 62 9.42 6.64 6.14
#